data_AF-A0A6B2G679-F1
#
_entry.id   AF-A0A6B2G679-F1
#
_cell.length_a   1.000
_cell.length_b   1.000
_cell.length_c   1.000
_cell.angle_alpha   90.00
_cell.angle_beta   90.00
_cell.angle_gamma   90.00
#
_symmetry.space_group_name_H-M   'P 1'
#
loop_
_entity.id
_entity.type
_entity.pdbx_description
1 polymer ?
#
loop_
_entity_poly.entity_id
_entity_poly.type
_entity_poly.pdbx_seq_one_letter_code
_entity_poly.pdbx_strand_id
1 'polypeptide(L)'
;DNLFYDLSKNFKAQTNSDLTQFPAFTSPFIYKMTVPKNYGWNIYNKREDFSRMCGYQNNNFIESTINSNYEVCPTYPNIVFVPKGSEAQMTLIGSSKFRSKGRFPVLSYFYNRNNTCIIRCAQPLSGIGYKSIEDINLLKLFWQLKEPHKKLNIYDARPKINAMVNKARGKGFEDVKDYYFCCFQFLDIPNIHVVRDSLAKYLDAVRTKHDSVSSLWQTINSSNWPTYIGLIIQAAIKISSVYKGKTKIRVYIMMALIR
;
A
#
# COMPACT_ATOMS: atom_id res chain seq x y z
N ASP A 1 17.59 33.63 -14.22
CA ASP A 1 18.46 32.71 -14.99
C ASP A 1 19.80 32.37 -14.32
N ASN A 2 19.86 31.97 -13.04
CA ASN A 2 21.09 31.37 -12.47
C ASN A 2 20.86 30.61 -11.13
N LEU A 3 19.78 29.83 -11.01
CA LEU A 3 19.61 28.93 -9.85
C LEU A 3 19.92 27.45 -10.14
N PHE A 4 20.27 27.13 -11.41
CA PHE A 4 20.66 25.78 -11.84
C PHE A 4 22.14 25.65 -12.20
N TYR A 5 22.91 26.73 -12.04
CA TYR A 5 24.35 26.67 -12.20
C TYR A 5 24.96 26.20 -10.87
N ASP A 6 25.50 24.98 -10.92
CA ASP A 6 26.65 24.54 -10.14
C ASP A 6 26.48 23.59 -8.95
N LEU A 7 25.65 22.55 -9.10
CA LEU A 7 25.80 21.32 -8.31
C LEU A 7 26.86 20.36 -8.88
N SER A 8 27.41 20.64 -10.08
CA SER A 8 28.40 19.77 -10.72
C SER A 8 29.86 20.16 -10.47
N LYS A 9 30.22 21.45 -10.24
CA LYS A 9 31.63 21.80 -9.91
C LYS A 9 31.98 21.63 -8.44
N ASN A 10 31.00 21.57 -7.54
CA ASN A 10 31.23 21.24 -6.12
C ASN A 10 31.30 19.74 -5.85
N PHE A 11 30.97 18.89 -6.82
CA PHE A 11 31.38 17.48 -6.84
C PHE A 11 32.77 17.33 -7.49
N LYS A 12 33.75 18.11 -7.04
CA LYS A 12 35.09 17.52 -6.94
C LYS A 12 34.94 16.43 -5.90
N ALA A 13 34.78 15.20 -6.36
CA ALA A 13 34.94 14.04 -5.51
C ALA A 13 36.25 14.24 -4.76
N GLN A 14 36.18 14.60 -3.48
CA GLN A 14 37.22 14.28 -2.53
C GLN A 14 37.25 12.75 -2.49
N THR A 15 37.92 12.16 -3.47
CA THR A 15 38.29 10.76 -3.53
C THR A 15 39.28 10.53 -2.40
N ASN A 16 38.78 10.44 -1.16
CA ASN A 16 39.44 9.89 0.03
C ASN A 16 38.60 10.01 1.33
N SER A 17 37.30 10.32 1.29
CA SER A 17 36.43 9.98 2.43
C SER A 17 35.93 8.54 2.24
N ASP A 18 36.43 7.66 3.10
CA ASP A 18 36.14 6.23 3.15
C ASP A 18 34.61 6.01 3.11
N LEU A 19 34.07 5.58 1.96
CA LEU A 19 32.63 5.34 1.74
C LEU A 19 32.05 4.34 2.76
N THR A 20 32.92 3.61 3.46
CA THR A 20 32.60 2.72 4.58
C THR A 20 32.00 3.43 5.80
N GLN A 21 32.11 4.77 5.90
CA GLN A 21 31.51 5.53 6.98
C GLN A 21 30.00 5.74 6.82
N PHE A 22 29.47 5.58 5.62
CA PHE A 22 28.04 5.70 5.37
C PHE A 22 27.35 4.33 5.48
N PRO A 23 26.40 4.17 6.42
CA PRO A 23 25.70 2.89 6.60
C PRO A 23 24.92 2.45 5.35
N ALA A 24 24.54 3.38 4.47
CA ALA A 24 23.87 3.06 3.21
C ALA A 24 24.76 2.35 2.17
N PHE A 25 26.08 2.46 2.29
CA PHE A 25 27.05 1.92 1.32
C PHE A 25 27.94 0.81 1.93
N THR A 26 27.67 0.42 3.17
CA THR A 26 28.45 -0.59 3.89
C THR A 26 27.55 -1.76 4.26
N SER A 27 28.05 -2.98 4.08
CA SER A 27 27.34 -4.17 4.56
C SER A 27 26.99 -4.00 6.04
N PRO A 28 25.76 -4.33 6.48
CA PRO A 28 25.38 -4.30 7.90
C PRO A 28 26.30 -5.13 8.79
N PHE A 29 26.99 -6.13 8.23
CA PHE A 29 27.94 -6.98 8.94
C PHE A 29 29.31 -6.32 9.16
N ILE A 30 29.65 -5.31 8.36
CA ILE A 30 30.94 -4.61 8.40
C ILE A 30 30.80 -3.25 9.09
N TYR A 31 29.62 -2.63 8.99
CA TYR A 31 29.38 -1.30 9.54
C TYR A 31 29.50 -1.29 11.07
N LYS A 32 30.46 -0.52 11.58
CA LYS A 32 30.63 -0.28 13.02
C LYS A 32 29.64 0.78 13.48
N MET A 33 28.50 0.34 14.01
CA MET A 33 27.51 1.23 14.60
C MET A 33 28.08 1.98 15.80
N THR A 34 27.86 3.30 15.84
CA THR A 34 28.16 4.16 17.01
C THR A 34 27.03 4.16 18.05
N VAL A 35 25.88 3.60 17.69
CA VAL A 35 24.71 3.44 18.57
C VAL A 35 24.54 1.97 18.99
N PRO A 36 23.90 1.69 20.14
CA PRO A 36 23.62 0.33 20.56
C PRO A 36 22.92 -0.49 19.46
N LYS A 37 23.29 -1.77 19.30
CA LYS A 37 22.71 -2.66 18.27
C LYS A 37 21.18 -2.73 18.31
N ASN A 38 20.56 -2.49 19.47
CA ASN A 38 19.11 -2.51 19.68
C ASN A 38 18.40 -1.18 19.38
N TYR A 39 19.12 -0.07 19.14
CA TYR A 39 18.57 1.30 19.10
C TYR A 39 17.41 1.47 18.09
N GLY A 40 17.50 0.81 16.93
CA GLY A 40 16.46 0.91 15.89
C GLY A 40 15.31 -0.10 16.00
N TRP A 41 15.50 -1.21 16.72
CA TRP A 41 14.57 -2.35 16.69
C TRP A 41 13.30 -2.11 17.49
N ASN A 42 13.36 -1.23 18.49
CA ASN A 42 12.23 -0.91 19.37
C ASN A 42 11.48 0.38 18.96
N ILE A 43 11.83 0.99 17.83
CA ILE A 43 11.18 2.23 17.36
C ILE A 43 9.69 2.01 17.06
N TYR A 44 9.33 0.82 16.57
CA TYR A 44 7.96 0.52 16.17
C TYR A 44 7.39 -0.64 16.98
N ASN A 45 6.35 -0.36 17.76
CA ASN A 45 5.54 -1.35 18.44
C ASN A 45 4.11 -1.36 17.86
N LYS A 46 3.71 -2.50 17.29
CA LYS A 46 2.40 -2.68 16.64
C LYS A 46 1.22 -2.42 17.58
N ARG A 47 1.34 -2.86 18.84
CA ARG A 47 0.27 -2.71 19.84
C ARG A 47 0.15 -1.27 20.30
N GLU A 48 1.28 -0.58 20.48
CA GLU A 48 1.29 0.84 20.83
C GLU A 48 0.73 1.71 19.71
N ASP A 49 1.11 1.46 18.44
CA ASP A 49 0.55 2.20 17.30
C ASP A 49 -0.95 1.92 17.11
N PHE A 50 -1.40 0.68 17.33
CA PHE A 50 -2.83 0.36 17.36
C PHE A 50 -3.56 1.08 18.50
N SER A 51 -3.04 1.04 19.73
CA SER A 51 -3.58 1.78 20.87
C SER A 51 -3.63 3.28 20.61
N ARG A 52 -2.60 3.85 19.95
CA ARG A 52 -2.56 5.26 19.52
C ARG A 52 -3.71 5.59 18.56
N MET A 53 -4.01 4.71 17.60
CA MET A 53 -5.07 4.93 16.61
C MET A 53 -6.48 4.75 17.19
N CYS A 54 -6.68 3.69 17.96
CA CYS A 54 -7.99 3.25 18.38
C CYS A 54 -8.40 3.73 19.78
N GLY A 55 -7.43 4.11 20.61
CA GLY A 55 -7.65 4.52 22.00
C GLY A 55 -8.10 3.37 22.91
N TYR A 56 -8.21 3.65 24.20
CA TYR A 56 -8.58 2.67 25.24
C TYR A 56 -10.03 2.17 25.15
N GLN A 57 -10.93 2.89 24.48
CA GLN A 57 -12.36 2.54 24.34
C GLN A 57 -12.68 1.83 23.02
N ASN A 58 -11.67 1.30 22.32
CA ASN A 58 -11.88 0.67 21.01
C ASN A 58 -12.82 -0.53 21.11
N ASN A 59 -13.98 -0.40 20.46
CA ASN A 59 -14.97 -1.47 20.34
C ASN A 59 -15.13 -1.98 18.90
N ASN A 60 -14.32 -1.48 17.96
CA ASN A 60 -14.47 -1.76 16.53
C ASN A 60 -13.50 -2.83 16.03
N PHE A 61 -12.31 -2.91 16.61
CA PHE A 61 -11.26 -3.83 16.18
C PHE A 61 -10.71 -4.65 17.34
N ILE A 62 -10.25 -5.85 17.00
CA ILE A 62 -9.58 -6.77 17.91
C ILE A 62 -8.19 -7.12 17.40
N GLU A 63 -7.29 -7.44 18.32
CA GLU A 63 -6.02 -8.09 18.00
C GLU A 63 -6.29 -9.56 17.67
N SER A 64 -5.75 -10.04 16.54
CA SER A 64 -5.79 -11.44 16.15
C SER A 64 -4.39 -12.01 16.05
N THR A 65 -4.16 -13.11 16.77
CA THR A 65 -2.92 -13.90 16.76
C THR A 65 -2.95 -15.02 15.73
N ILE A 66 -3.93 -15.02 14.81
CA ILE A 66 -4.11 -16.08 13.81
C ILE A 66 -2.87 -16.33 12.93
N ASN A 67 -2.00 -15.33 12.81
CA ASN A 67 -0.77 -15.42 12.04
C ASN A 67 0.49 -15.49 12.91
N SER A 68 0.40 -15.90 14.19
CA SER A 68 1.53 -15.90 15.13
C SER A 68 2.74 -16.67 14.62
N ASN A 69 2.49 -17.76 13.90
CA ASN A 69 3.51 -18.65 13.32
C ASN A 69 3.70 -18.43 11.81
N TYR A 70 3.12 -17.37 11.25
CA TYR A 70 3.19 -17.02 9.82
C TYR A 70 2.56 -18.06 8.87
N GLU A 71 1.77 -19.01 9.37
CA GLU A 71 1.16 -20.09 8.58
C GLU A 71 0.02 -19.60 7.67
N VAL A 72 -0.82 -18.68 8.16
CA VAL A 72 -1.98 -18.17 7.39
C VAL A 72 -1.54 -17.21 6.29
N CYS A 73 -0.53 -16.38 6.58
CA CYS A 73 0.06 -15.47 5.61
C CYS A 73 1.54 -15.22 5.97
N PRO A 74 2.48 -15.89 5.27
CA PRO A 74 3.92 -15.78 5.55
C PRO A 74 4.52 -14.37 5.41
N THR A 75 3.76 -13.44 4.83
CA THR A 75 4.21 -12.08 4.51
C THR A 75 3.41 -11.00 5.24
N TYR A 76 2.50 -11.41 6.12
CA TYR A 76 1.87 -10.53 7.09
C TYR A 76 2.64 -10.56 8.41
N PRO A 77 2.47 -9.54 9.26
CA PRO A 77 2.97 -9.59 10.62
C PRO A 77 2.36 -10.75 11.41
N ASN A 78 3.03 -11.14 12.49
CA ASN A 78 2.59 -12.19 13.42
C ASN A 78 1.26 -11.85 14.14
N ILE A 79 0.96 -10.56 14.25
CA ILE A 79 -0.25 -10.02 14.83
C ILE A 79 -0.90 -9.10 13.80
N VAL A 80 -2.21 -9.25 13.62
CA VAL A 80 -3.02 -8.40 12.74
C VAL A 80 -4.23 -7.86 13.48
N PHE A 81 -4.78 -6.76 13.00
CA PHE A 81 -5.99 -6.15 13.58
C PHE A 81 -7.14 -6.27 12.60
N VAL A 82 -8.27 -6.77 13.09
CA VAL A 82 -9.45 -7.19 12.32
C VAL A 82 -10.72 -6.69 13.02
N PRO A 83 -11.88 -6.58 12.34
CA PRO A 83 -13.08 -6.03 12.96
C PRO A 83 -13.60 -6.97 14.05
N LYS A 84 -14.19 -6.40 15.11
CA LYS A 84 -14.92 -7.17 16.10
C LYS A 84 -16.06 -7.96 15.41
N GLY A 85 -16.31 -9.19 15.83
CA GLY A 85 -17.17 -10.14 15.10
C GLY A 85 -16.39 -11.11 14.18
N SER A 86 -15.07 -10.93 14.03
CA SER A 86 -14.19 -11.85 13.29
C SER A 86 -13.38 -12.79 14.20
N GLU A 87 -13.81 -12.97 15.46
CA GLU A 87 -13.17 -13.84 16.45
C GLU A 87 -13.15 -15.30 15.98
N ALA A 88 -14.17 -15.72 15.21
CA ALA A 88 -14.20 -17.01 14.57
C ALA A 88 -13.10 -17.10 13.49
N GLN A 89 -12.04 -17.86 13.78
CA GLN A 89 -10.90 -18.05 12.89
C GLN A 89 -11.31 -18.52 11.48
N MET A 90 -12.43 -19.25 11.35
CA MET A 90 -12.93 -19.74 10.07
C MET A 90 -13.14 -18.62 9.04
N THR A 91 -13.68 -17.46 9.45
CA THR A 91 -13.88 -16.31 8.54
C THR A 91 -12.54 -15.77 8.02
N LEU A 92 -11.54 -15.66 8.91
CA LEU A 92 -10.21 -15.17 8.56
C LEU A 92 -9.44 -16.17 7.67
N ILE A 93 -9.52 -17.47 7.97
CA ILE A 93 -8.90 -18.53 7.17
C ILE A 93 -9.57 -18.66 5.79
N GLY A 94 -10.90 -18.58 5.73
CA GLY A 94 -11.62 -18.62 4.45
C GLY A 94 -11.25 -17.44 3.56
N SER A 95 -11.23 -16.23 4.13
CA SER A 95 -10.77 -15.04 3.40
C SER A 95 -9.29 -15.16 2.98
N SER A 96 -8.40 -15.69 3.83
CA SER A 96 -6.99 -15.87 3.47
C SER A 96 -6.82 -16.80 2.28
N LYS A 97 -7.55 -17.93 2.24
CA LYS A 97 -7.54 -18.87 1.11
C LYS A 97 -8.07 -18.23 -0.18
N PHE A 98 -9.03 -17.31 -0.07
CA PHE A 98 -9.58 -16.61 -1.22
C PHE A 98 -8.73 -15.41 -1.68
N ARG A 99 -7.75 -14.96 -0.89
CA ARG A 99 -6.93 -13.78 -1.19
C ARG A 99 -5.54 -14.23 -1.62
N SER A 100 -5.05 -13.67 -2.72
CA SER A 100 -3.75 -14.06 -3.29
C SER A 100 -2.64 -14.00 -2.23
N LYS A 101 -1.94 -15.13 -2.03
CA LYS A 101 -0.85 -15.30 -1.03
C LYS A 101 -1.30 -15.19 0.44
N GLY A 102 -2.56 -15.46 0.76
CA GLY A 102 -3.05 -15.42 2.15
C GLY A 102 -3.25 -14.00 2.68
N ARG A 103 -3.08 -12.96 1.87
CA ARG A 103 -3.12 -11.55 2.31
C ARG A 103 -4.57 -11.05 2.42
N PHE A 104 -5.28 -11.50 3.44
CA PHE A 104 -6.67 -11.14 3.72
C PHE A 104 -6.84 -9.68 4.21
N PRO A 105 -8.05 -9.10 4.16
CA PRO A 105 -8.36 -7.77 4.69
C PRO A 105 -7.95 -7.58 6.15
N VAL A 106 -7.02 -6.66 6.39
CA VAL A 106 -6.55 -6.26 7.74
C VAL A 106 -6.46 -4.74 7.86
N LEU A 107 -6.62 -4.23 9.07
CA LEU A 107 -6.50 -2.80 9.38
C LEU A 107 -5.08 -2.29 9.13
N SER A 108 -4.96 -1.14 8.46
CA SER A 108 -3.71 -0.39 8.30
C SER A 108 -3.73 0.93 9.06
N TYR A 109 -4.86 1.62 9.06
CA TYR A 109 -5.01 2.90 9.76
C TYR A 109 -6.43 3.05 10.26
N PHE A 110 -6.60 3.61 11.46
CA PHE A 110 -7.91 3.99 11.99
C PHE A 110 -7.87 5.43 12.50
N TYR A 111 -8.87 6.20 12.08
CA TYR A 111 -9.12 7.53 12.60
C TYR A 111 -10.39 7.53 13.46
N ASN A 112 -10.17 7.58 14.77
CA ASN A 112 -11.19 7.45 15.78
C ASN A 112 -12.26 8.56 15.78
N ARG A 113 -11.92 9.83 15.49
CA ARG A 113 -12.90 10.94 15.63
C ARG A 113 -14.10 10.79 14.71
N ASN A 114 -13.97 9.95 13.68
CA ASN A 114 -15.06 9.70 12.77
C ASN A 114 -15.17 8.20 12.41
N ASN A 115 -14.51 7.27 13.07
CA ASN A 115 -14.56 5.84 12.72
C ASN A 115 -14.12 5.52 11.27
N THR A 116 -13.15 6.26 10.69
CA THR A 116 -12.61 5.94 9.34
C THR A 116 -11.50 4.92 9.46
N CYS A 117 -11.53 3.85 8.68
CA CYS A 117 -10.40 2.95 8.57
C CYS A 117 -9.88 2.81 7.14
N ILE A 118 -8.58 2.55 7.02
CA ILE A 118 -7.91 2.05 5.82
C ILE A 118 -7.58 0.59 6.10
N ILE A 119 -7.99 -0.27 5.18
CA ILE A 119 -7.69 -1.69 5.18
C ILE A 119 -6.80 -2.04 3.99
N ARG A 120 -6.07 -3.13 4.10
CA ARG A 120 -5.20 -3.63 3.02
C ARG A 120 -5.42 -5.11 2.83
N CYS A 121 -5.35 -5.55 1.58
CA CYS A 121 -5.34 -6.96 1.22
C CYS A 121 -4.74 -7.14 -0.18
N ALA A 122 -4.59 -8.39 -0.59
CA ALA A 122 -4.33 -8.73 -1.97
C ALA A 122 -5.63 -8.92 -2.76
N GLN A 123 -5.47 -9.03 -4.08
CA GLN A 123 -6.55 -9.36 -5.00
C GLN A 123 -7.26 -10.68 -4.65
N PRO A 124 -8.60 -10.75 -4.82
CA PRO A 124 -9.34 -11.98 -4.66
C PRO A 124 -8.96 -12.98 -5.75
N LEU A 125 -9.11 -14.26 -5.43
CA LEU A 125 -9.00 -15.40 -6.34
C LEU A 125 -10.36 -15.72 -6.96
N SER A 126 -11.07 -14.69 -7.42
CA SER A 126 -12.44 -14.80 -7.94
C SER A 126 -12.52 -15.43 -9.33
N GLY A 127 -11.42 -15.43 -10.08
CA GLY A 127 -11.38 -15.90 -11.47
C GLY A 127 -12.60 -15.43 -12.26
N ILE A 128 -13.27 -16.38 -12.89
CA ILE A 128 -14.54 -16.16 -13.59
C ILE A 128 -15.68 -16.70 -12.71
N GLY A 129 -16.16 -15.87 -11.78
CA GLY A 129 -17.39 -16.12 -11.03
C GLY A 129 -17.26 -16.83 -9.68
N TYR A 130 -16.05 -17.16 -9.23
CA TYR A 130 -15.84 -17.71 -7.87
C TYR A 130 -15.99 -16.63 -6.81
N LYS A 131 -16.56 -17.02 -5.67
CA LYS A 131 -16.75 -16.18 -4.48
C LYS A 131 -16.46 -16.95 -3.21
N SER A 132 -16.09 -16.22 -2.15
CA SER A 132 -15.96 -16.75 -0.79
C SER A 132 -16.95 -16.03 0.12
N ILE A 133 -17.77 -16.81 0.82
CA ILE A 133 -18.73 -16.29 1.79
C ILE A 133 -17.97 -15.69 2.98
N GLU A 134 -16.86 -16.30 3.37
CA GLU A 134 -15.98 -15.85 4.45
C GLU A 134 -15.35 -14.49 4.12
N ASP A 135 -14.85 -14.30 2.89
CA ASP A 135 -14.31 -13.00 2.46
C ASP A 135 -15.38 -11.91 2.42
N ILE A 136 -16.57 -12.23 1.89
CA ILE A 136 -17.72 -11.32 1.87
C ILE A 136 -18.12 -10.94 3.30
N ASN A 137 -18.20 -11.92 4.21
CA ASN A 137 -18.55 -11.68 5.61
C ASN A 137 -17.50 -10.83 6.33
N LEU A 138 -16.21 -11.08 6.10
CA LEU A 138 -15.15 -10.26 6.66
C LEU A 138 -15.27 -8.79 6.21
N LEU A 139 -15.49 -8.56 4.91
CA LEU A 139 -15.71 -7.20 4.40
C LEU A 139 -17.01 -6.57 4.92
N LYS A 140 -18.07 -7.37 5.14
CA LYS A 140 -19.31 -6.89 5.80
C LYS A 140 -19.05 -6.43 7.22
N LEU A 141 -18.24 -7.14 8.00
CA LEU A 141 -17.88 -6.73 9.36
C LEU A 141 -17.18 -5.37 9.37
N PHE A 142 -16.26 -5.12 8.42
CA PHE A 142 -15.67 -3.80 8.24
C PHE A 142 -16.71 -2.74 7.83
N TRP A 143 -17.65 -3.09 6.94
CA TRP A 143 -18.73 -2.20 6.51
C TRP A 143 -19.72 -1.84 7.62
N GLN A 144 -19.94 -2.75 8.58
CA GLN A 144 -20.89 -2.64 9.68
C GLN A 144 -20.31 -2.00 10.95
N LEU A 145 -19.04 -1.61 10.95
CA LEU A 145 -18.44 -0.89 12.08
C LEU A 145 -19.28 0.36 12.40
N LYS A 146 -19.52 0.60 13.71
CA LYS A 146 -20.52 1.53 14.27
C LYS A 146 -20.86 2.71 13.33
N GLU A 147 -22.12 2.73 12.89
CA GLU A 147 -22.75 3.56 11.83
C GLU A 147 -22.71 2.88 10.44
N PRO A 148 -23.75 2.11 10.04
CA PRO A 148 -23.78 1.43 8.74
C PRO A 148 -23.49 2.45 7.62
N HIS A 149 -22.36 2.25 6.96
CA HIS A 149 -21.91 3.16 5.91
C HIS A 149 -22.85 3.06 4.72
N LYS A 150 -23.01 4.15 3.95
CA LYS A 150 -23.76 4.08 2.68
C LYS A 150 -23.18 2.99 1.77
N LYS A 151 -21.84 2.94 1.62
CA LYS A 151 -21.07 1.89 0.93
C LYS A 151 -19.62 1.82 1.45
N LEU A 152 -18.96 0.67 1.28
CA LEU A 152 -17.52 0.43 1.48
C LEU A 152 -16.75 0.72 0.18
N ASN A 153 -15.70 1.54 0.20
CA ASN A 153 -14.95 1.88 -1.01
C ASN A 153 -13.76 0.93 -1.22
N ILE A 154 -13.74 0.25 -2.36
CA ILE A 154 -12.63 -0.61 -2.79
C ILE A 154 -11.85 0.15 -3.87
N TYR A 155 -10.57 0.39 -3.59
CA TYR A 155 -9.66 1.03 -4.54
C TYR A 155 -8.63 0.02 -5.03
N ASP A 156 -8.79 -0.42 -6.26
CA ASP A 156 -7.79 -1.24 -6.91
C ASP A 156 -6.73 -0.32 -7.53
N ALA A 157 -5.50 -0.47 -7.06
CA ALA A 157 -4.37 0.34 -7.54
C ALA A 157 -4.17 0.18 -9.06
N ARG A 158 -4.54 -0.96 -9.64
CA ARG A 158 -4.23 -1.32 -11.02
C ARG A 158 -5.01 -0.48 -12.04
N PRO A 159 -4.50 -0.40 -13.27
CA PRO A 159 -5.32 -0.12 -14.43
C PRO A 159 -6.35 -1.23 -14.65
N LYS A 160 -7.55 -0.85 -15.10
CA LYS A 160 -8.65 -1.78 -15.39
C LYS A 160 -8.23 -2.96 -16.26
N ILE A 161 -7.45 -2.70 -17.32
CA ILE A 161 -6.95 -3.73 -18.24
C ILE A 161 -6.09 -4.76 -17.49
N ASN A 162 -5.17 -4.30 -16.63
CA ASN A 162 -4.32 -5.19 -15.84
C ASN A 162 -5.13 -6.03 -14.85
N ALA A 163 -6.20 -5.46 -14.28
CA ALA A 163 -7.11 -6.20 -13.42
C ALA A 163 -7.89 -7.28 -14.18
N MET A 164 -8.36 -6.98 -15.40
CA MET A 164 -9.02 -7.93 -16.28
C MET A 164 -8.11 -9.09 -16.70
N VAL A 165 -6.85 -8.80 -17.06
CA VAL A 165 -5.85 -9.85 -17.38
C VAL A 165 -5.60 -10.76 -16.17
N ASN A 166 -5.53 -10.20 -14.96
CA ASN A 166 -5.42 -11.01 -13.75
C ASN A 166 -6.68 -11.85 -13.49
N LYS A 167 -7.86 -11.33 -13.81
CA LYS A 167 -9.14 -12.06 -13.72
C LYS A 167 -9.15 -13.30 -14.60
N ALA A 168 -8.71 -13.17 -15.85
CA ALA A 168 -8.57 -14.29 -16.78
C ALA A 168 -7.57 -15.37 -16.29
N ARG A 169 -6.61 -15.01 -15.41
CA ARG A 169 -5.63 -15.91 -14.80
C ARG A 169 -6.07 -16.50 -13.45
N GLY A 170 -7.38 -16.50 -13.16
CA GLY A 170 -7.93 -17.05 -11.91
C GLY A 170 -7.83 -16.13 -10.70
N LYS A 171 -7.40 -14.87 -10.86
CA LYS A 171 -7.46 -13.85 -9.81
C LYS A 171 -8.64 -12.92 -10.08
N GLY A 172 -8.56 -11.65 -9.74
CA GLY A 172 -9.56 -10.70 -10.18
C GLY A 172 -9.71 -9.52 -9.25
N PHE A 173 -10.95 -9.07 -9.14
CA PHE A 173 -11.42 -7.97 -8.31
C PHE A 173 -12.86 -8.26 -7.91
N GLU A 174 -13.35 -7.54 -6.90
CA GLU A 174 -14.67 -7.71 -6.31
C GLU A 174 -15.78 -7.35 -7.31
N ASP A 175 -16.78 -8.22 -7.45
CA ASP A 175 -17.97 -7.97 -8.27
C ASP A 175 -19.07 -7.31 -7.44
N VAL A 176 -19.52 -6.13 -7.83
CA VAL A 176 -20.56 -5.37 -7.11
C VAL A 176 -21.89 -6.13 -6.96
N LYS A 177 -22.13 -7.21 -7.74
CA LYS A 177 -23.28 -8.10 -7.54
C LYS A 177 -23.20 -8.87 -6.21
N ASP A 178 -22.04 -9.47 -5.93
CA ASP A 178 -21.81 -10.22 -4.69
C ASP A 178 -21.41 -9.30 -3.53
N TYR A 179 -20.73 -8.20 -3.84
CA TYR A 179 -20.27 -7.16 -2.90
C TYR A 179 -21.15 -5.90 -3.00
N TYR A 180 -22.48 -6.05 -2.92
CA TYR A 180 -23.47 -4.97 -3.13
C TYR A 180 -23.31 -3.76 -2.18
N PHE A 181 -22.73 -4.00 -1.01
CA PHE A 181 -22.42 -2.99 0.00
C PHE A 181 -21.14 -2.21 -0.33
N CYS A 182 -20.46 -2.52 -1.44
CA CYS A 182 -19.25 -1.86 -1.89
C CYS A 182 -19.47 -0.92 -3.09
N CYS A 183 -18.60 0.07 -3.19
CA CYS A 183 -18.26 0.81 -4.40
C CYS A 183 -16.86 0.40 -4.83
N PHE A 184 -16.64 0.23 -6.12
CA PHE A 184 -15.35 -0.20 -6.64
C PHE A 184 -14.77 0.83 -7.61
N GLN A 185 -13.46 1.11 -7.50
CA GLN A 185 -12.77 2.00 -8.42
C GLN A 185 -11.32 1.59 -8.68
N PHE A 186 -10.86 1.74 -9.94
CA PHE A 186 -9.45 1.67 -10.32
C PHE A 186 -8.74 3.02 -10.11
N LEU A 187 -7.44 2.95 -9.80
CA LEU A 187 -6.53 4.09 -9.62
C LEU A 187 -5.50 4.25 -10.74
N ASP A 188 -5.46 3.28 -11.68
CA ASP A 188 -4.61 3.33 -12.88
C ASP A 188 -3.10 3.45 -12.63
N ILE A 189 -2.61 2.97 -11.47
CA ILE A 189 -1.19 2.96 -11.11
C ILE A 189 -0.49 1.78 -11.82
N PRO A 190 0.51 2.05 -12.67
CA PRO A 190 1.19 1.01 -13.43
C PRO A 190 1.93 -0.01 -12.54
N ASN A 191 2.19 -1.18 -13.09
CA ASN A 191 2.92 -2.23 -12.38
C ASN A 191 4.43 -1.91 -12.25
N ILE A 192 5.12 -2.70 -11.43
CA ILE A 192 6.55 -2.51 -11.13
C ILE A 192 7.46 -2.52 -12.38
N HIS A 193 7.10 -3.24 -13.44
CA HIS A 193 7.92 -3.30 -14.66
C HIS A 193 7.83 -1.98 -15.41
N VAL A 194 6.62 -1.47 -15.59
CA VAL A 194 6.38 -0.17 -16.23
C VAL A 194 7.03 0.97 -15.42
N VAL A 195 6.96 0.94 -14.09
CA VAL A 195 7.61 1.95 -13.24
C VAL A 195 9.13 1.86 -13.32
N ARG A 196 9.70 0.65 -13.36
CA ARG A 196 11.15 0.45 -13.52
C ARG A 196 11.66 0.98 -14.87
N ASP A 197 10.94 0.66 -15.95
CA ASP A 197 11.32 1.11 -17.30
C ASP A 197 11.17 2.64 -17.43
N SER A 198 10.17 3.22 -16.76
CA SER A 198 9.97 4.66 -16.65
C SER A 198 11.13 5.36 -15.93
N LEU A 199 11.57 4.81 -14.79
CA LEU A 199 12.74 5.34 -14.08
C LEU A 199 14.00 5.27 -14.94
N ALA A 200 14.22 4.15 -15.63
CA ALA A 200 15.38 3.99 -16.51
C ALA A 200 15.42 5.07 -17.59
N LYS A 201 14.28 5.31 -18.27
CA LYS A 201 14.15 6.37 -19.28
C LYS A 201 14.34 7.77 -18.68
N TYR A 202 13.81 8.02 -17.47
CA TYR A 202 14.00 9.29 -16.80
C TYR A 202 15.47 9.55 -16.46
N LEU A 203 16.17 8.56 -15.90
CA LEU A 203 17.59 8.68 -15.57
C LEU A 203 18.45 8.89 -16.83
N ASP A 204 18.13 8.20 -17.92
CA ASP A 204 18.77 8.39 -19.22
C ASP A 204 18.55 9.80 -19.77
N ALA A 205 17.30 10.30 -19.69
CA ALA A 205 16.96 11.67 -20.07
C ALA A 205 17.77 12.71 -19.28
N VAL A 206 17.95 12.52 -17.97
CA VAL A 206 18.71 13.45 -17.12
C VAL A 206 20.22 13.39 -17.35
N ARG A 207 20.75 12.23 -17.78
CA ARG A 207 22.19 12.04 -18.03
C ARG A 207 22.62 12.43 -19.43
N THR A 208 21.69 12.44 -20.39
CA THR A 208 21.96 12.81 -21.79
C THR A 208 22.13 14.32 -21.92
N LYS A 209 23.04 14.75 -22.80
CA LYS A 209 23.19 16.16 -23.15
C LYS A 209 22.04 16.60 -24.05
N HIS A 210 21.40 17.72 -23.72
CA HIS A 210 20.30 18.30 -24.48
C HIS A 210 20.69 19.66 -25.04
N ASP A 211 20.23 19.98 -26.25
CA ASP A 211 20.51 21.27 -26.90
C ASP A 211 19.67 22.42 -26.32
N SER A 212 18.56 22.11 -25.64
CA SER A 212 17.70 23.10 -25.00
C SER A 212 16.99 22.55 -23.75
N VAL A 213 16.45 23.45 -22.94
CA VAL A 213 15.56 23.09 -21.82
C VAL A 213 14.29 22.42 -22.33
N SER A 214 13.76 22.85 -23.49
CA SER A 214 12.56 22.25 -24.10
C SER A 214 12.78 20.80 -24.51
N SER A 215 13.92 20.47 -25.12
CA SER A 215 14.25 19.08 -25.51
C SER A 215 14.48 18.18 -24.28
N LEU A 216 15.06 18.72 -23.21
CA LEU A 216 15.14 18.04 -21.91
C LEU A 216 13.75 17.72 -21.38
N TRP A 217 12.85 18.71 -21.31
CA TRP A 217 11.49 18.50 -20.81
C TRP A 217 10.70 17.49 -21.64
N GLN A 218 10.84 17.51 -22.97
CA GLN A 218 10.20 16.54 -23.85
C GLN A 218 10.68 15.11 -23.54
N THR A 219 11.98 14.92 -23.32
CA THR A 219 12.57 13.61 -23.01
C THR A 219 12.21 13.15 -21.59
N ILE A 220 12.14 14.06 -20.62
CA ILE A 220 11.62 13.75 -19.28
C ILE A 220 10.16 13.33 -19.36
N ASN A 221 9.32 14.05 -20.10
CA ASN A 221 7.90 13.73 -20.21
C ASN A 221 7.66 12.39 -20.94
N SER A 222 8.47 12.05 -21.93
CA SER A 222 8.37 10.76 -22.64
C SER A 222 8.68 9.55 -21.75
N SER A 223 9.40 9.74 -20.63
CA SER A 223 9.63 8.70 -19.63
C SER A 223 8.37 8.32 -18.84
N ASN A 224 7.34 9.18 -18.81
CA ASN A 224 6.18 9.10 -17.93
C ASN A 224 6.47 9.10 -16.41
N TRP A 225 7.73 9.31 -15.99
CA TRP A 225 8.09 9.28 -14.57
C TRP A 225 7.31 10.32 -13.74
N PRO A 226 7.25 11.61 -14.13
CA PRO A 226 6.45 12.59 -13.41
C PRO A 226 4.95 12.24 -13.41
N THR A 227 4.44 11.70 -14.52
CA THR A 227 3.05 11.25 -14.65
C THR A 227 2.72 10.19 -13.60
N TYR A 228 3.58 9.16 -13.45
CA TYR A 228 3.34 8.08 -12.50
C TYR A 228 3.46 8.51 -11.04
N ILE A 229 4.39 9.43 -10.72
CA ILE A 229 4.42 10.09 -9.40
C ILE A 229 3.13 10.87 -9.16
N GLY A 230 2.66 11.62 -10.17
CA GLY A 230 1.40 12.34 -10.14
C GLY A 230 0.20 11.43 -9.85
N LEU A 231 0.11 10.26 -10.50
CA LEU A 231 -0.96 9.28 -10.26
C LEU A 231 -0.95 8.76 -8.82
N ILE A 232 0.22 8.44 -8.26
CA ILE A 232 0.35 7.97 -6.87
C ILE A 232 -0.13 9.04 -5.89
N ILE A 233 0.31 10.30 -6.09
CA ILE A 233 -0.10 11.43 -5.24
C ILE A 233 -1.60 11.68 -5.37
N GLN A 234 -2.15 11.68 -6.59
CA GLN A 234 -3.58 11.84 -6.82
C GLN A 234 -4.40 10.73 -6.17
N ALA A 235 -3.94 9.47 -6.23
CA ALA A 235 -4.56 8.35 -5.54
C ALA A 235 -4.57 8.55 -4.02
N ALA A 236 -3.44 8.96 -3.43
CA ALA A 236 -3.34 9.27 -2.01
C ALA A 236 -4.26 10.43 -1.61
N ILE A 237 -4.28 11.51 -2.39
CA ILE A 237 -5.18 12.65 -2.17
C ILE A 237 -6.63 12.19 -2.24
N LYS A 238 -7.01 11.39 -3.24
CA LYS A 238 -8.36 10.85 -3.42
C LYS A 238 -8.80 9.99 -2.24
N ILE A 239 -7.93 9.09 -1.77
CA ILE A 239 -8.17 8.28 -0.58
C ILE A 239 -8.31 9.16 0.66
N SER A 240 -7.49 10.20 0.79
CA SER A 240 -7.52 11.13 1.93
C SER A 240 -8.65 12.16 1.88
N SER A 241 -9.20 12.50 0.71
CA SER A 241 -10.19 13.57 0.55
C SER A 241 -11.60 13.09 0.88
N VAL A 242 -11.87 11.80 0.67
CA VAL A 242 -13.10 11.11 1.08
C VAL A 242 -13.35 11.24 2.60
N TYR A 243 -12.29 11.53 3.37
CA TYR A 243 -12.37 11.79 4.79
C TYR A 243 -12.84 13.22 5.17
N LYS A 244 -12.63 14.23 4.29
CA LYS A 244 -12.93 15.65 4.59
C LYS A 244 -14.40 16.04 4.36
N GLY A 245 -15.20 15.20 3.72
CA GLY A 245 -16.63 15.45 3.50
C GLY A 245 -17.51 15.14 4.71
N LYS A 246 -18.67 15.80 4.82
CA LYS A 246 -19.77 15.41 5.75
C LYS A 246 -20.30 13.98 5.49
N THR A 247 -19.88 13.35 4.39
CA THR A 247 -20.19 11.98 4.00
C THR A 247 -19.26 10.98 4.70
N LYS A 248 -19.83 10.22 5.64
CA LYS A 248 -19.19 9.12 6.37
C LYS A 248 -18.88 7.94 5.42
N ILE A 249 -17.73 7.92 4.74
CA ILE A 249 -17.28 6.75 3.94
C ILE A 249 -15.87 6.32 4.37
N ARG A 250 -15.74 5.07 4.83
CA ARG A 250 -14.78 4.79 5.92
C ARG A 250 -14.08 3.44 5.91
N VAL A 251 -13.98 2.80 4.75
CA VAL A 251 -13.16 1.61 4.58
C VAL A 251 -12.53 1.65 3.19
N TYR A 252 -11.20 1.61 3.11
CA TYR A 252 -10.42 1.59 1.87
C TYR A 252 -9.75 0.25 1.75
N ILE A 253 -9.95 -0.52 0.69
CA ILE A 253 -9.04 -1.62 0.39
C ILE A 253 -7.92 -1.07 -0.48
N MET A 254 -6.69 -1.04 0.02
CA MET A 254 -5.52 -0.89 -0.84
C MET A 254 -5.10 -2.26 -1.35
N MET A 255 -5.41 -2.54 -2.62
CA MET A 255 -4.91 -3.73 -3.32
C MET A 255 -3.45 -3.53 -3.69
N ALA A 256 -2.56 -3.80 -2.74
CA ALA A 256 -1.13 -3.79 -3.00
C ALA A 256 -0.77 -5.01 -3.86
N LEU A 257 -0.51 -4.81 -5.14
CA LEU A 257 0.31 -5.72 -5.96
C LEU A 257 1.75 -5.67 -5.45
N ILE A 258 2.00 -6.15 -4.23
CA ILE A 258 3.32 -6.63 -3.90
C ILE A 258 3.25 -8.12 -4.23
N ARG A 259 3.92 -8.53 -5.31
CA ARG A 259 4.22 -9.95 -5.51
C ARG A 259 4.92 -10.40 -4.24
#